data_AF-A0AAN7KEZ6-F1
#
_entry.id   AF-A0AAN7KEZ6-F1
#
_cell.length_a   1.000
_cell.length_b   1.000
_cell.length_c   1.000
_cell.angle_alpha   90.00
_cell.angle_beta   90.00
_cell.angle_gamma   90.00
#
_symmetry.space_group_name_H-M   'P 1'
#
loop_
_entity.id
_entity.type
_entity.pdbx_description
1 polymer ?
#
loop_
_entity_poly.entity_id
_entity_poly.type
_entity_poly.pdbx_seq_one_letter_code
_entity_poly.pdbx_strand_id
1 'polypeptide(L)'
;MAVGRGAEARRGACFRSRDGDDDLGMTGTATANVRRRRMENEEAPATARSSGGKRRRRGTDRFDTLPDELVLSILCKLAASAGRPSDFINVLLTCKRLKELGLSPQVLSTASAKTFAVKAKNWSNSADRFLKLCADSGNVEASYTLGMIHFYCLQNRRGGASLMAKAAIGSHARALYSLAVIQFNGSGRSKNDKDLRAGVTLCSRAAFRGHIDAMRELGHCLQDGYGVCQDVTRGRRLLVHANARELAAAVNAMISSRSWISSSWANDYRRHGARTGVTTEYPLLSDYGYNVPALEAHTVNRFMTEWFAARDGSPGPGLRLCSHGGCGRPETRRNEFRRCSVCGTVNYCSRACQALDWKLRHKEECVVVAAAGMGVEEGGAHGVENDDRAGDGDRQMMMVYS
;
A
#
# COMPACT_ATOMS: atom_id res chain seq x y z
N MET A 1 -56.34 13.79 24.03
CA MET A 1 -55.98 12.49 24.65
C MET A 1 -55.72 11.53 23.49
N ALA A 2 -54.52 10.98 23.25
CA ALA A 2 -53.74 10.03 24.08
C ALA A 2 -54.55 8.72 24.30
N VAL A 3 -54.12 7.46 24.07
CA VAL A 3 -52.85 6.77 23.71
C VAL A 3 -53.24 5.52 22.86
N GLY A 4 -52.46 4.82 22.01
CA GLY A 4 -51.05 4.86 21.59
C GLY A 4 -50.35 3.48 21.71
N ARG A 5 -49.28 3.22 20.92
CA ARG A 5 -48.48 1.95 20.77
C ARG A 5 -49.11 0.89 19.85
N GLY A 6 -48.33 0.07 19.12
CA GLY A 6 -46.86 0.03 18.99
C GLY A 6 -46.39 -0.78 17.77
N ALA A 7 -45.16 -0.51 17.31
CA ALA A 7 -44.56 -1.19 16.14
C ALA A 7 -43.59 -2.30 16.58
N GLU A 8 -43.60 -3.43 15.87
CA GLU A 8 -42.75 -4.59 16.18
C GLU A 8 -41.69 -4.81 15.09
N ALA A 9 -40.44 -4.50 15.42
CA ALA A 9 -39.31 -4.63 14.50
C ALA A 9 -38.81 -6.09 14.43
N ARG A 10 -38.92 -6.72 13.25
CA ARG A 10 -38.45 -8.10 13.04
C ARG A 10 -36.92 -8.19 13.12
N ARG A 11 -36.44 -8.95 14.10
CA ARG A 11 -35.02 -9.28 14.29
C ARG A 11 -34.60 -10.35 13.26
N GLY A 12 -33.60 -10.04 12.43
CA GLY A 12 -32.99 -11.04 11.54
C GLY A 12 -32.05 -11.97 12.32
N ALA A 13 -32.35 -13.27 12.32
CA ALA A 13 -31.55 -14.27 13.03
C ALA A 13 -30.27 -14.66 12.28
N CYS A 14 -29.18 -14.92 13.01
CA CYS A 14 -27.97 -15.53 12.46
C CYS A 14 -28.04 -17.06 12.59
N PHE A 15 -27.88 -17.79 11.48
CA PHE A 15 -27.65 -19.24 11.50
C PHE A 15 -26.15 -19.55 11.61
N ARG A 16 -25.82 -20.68 12.24
CA ARG A 16 -24.46 -21.22 12.37
C ARG A 16 -24.37 -22.62 11.75
N SER A 17 -23.24 -22.86 11.09
CA SER A 17 -22.53 -24.15 10.94
C SER A 17 -23.27 -25.35 10.34
N ARG A 18 -22.67 -25.91 9.27
CA ARG A 18 -22.25 -27.31 9.29
C ARG A 18 -21.17 -27.62 8.25
N ASP A 19 -20.22 -28.44 8.66
CA ASP A 19 -19.23 -29.12 7.83
C ASP A 19 -19.89 -30.27 7.04
N GLY A 20 -19.20 -30.75 6.01
CA GLY A 20 -19.61 -31.87 5.19
C GLY A 20 -18.56 -32.17 4.12
N ASP A 21 -17.69 -33.14 4.41
CA ASP A 21 -16.90 -33.83 3.39
C ASP A 21 -17.82 -34.63 2.47
N ASP A 22 -17.46 -34.77 1.19
CA ASP A 22 -17.83 -35.94 0.40
C ASP A 22 -16.77 -36.18 -0.70
N ASP A 23 -16.27 -37.41 -0.74
CA ASP A 23 -15.21 -37.90 -1.61
C ASP A 23 -15.80 -38.89 -2.63
N LEU A 24 -15.64 -38.61 -3.93
CA LEU A 24 -15.94 -39.55 -5.01
C LEU A 24 -14.97 -39.34 -6.17
N GLY A 25 -13.94 -40.18 -6.26
CA GLY A 25 -13.09 -40.29 -7.44
C GLY A 25 -13.70 -41.20 -8.53
N MET A 26 -13.12 -41.17 -9.74
CA MET A 26 -12.55 -42.36 -10.40
C MET A 26 -12.00 -42.09 -11.82
N THR A 27 -10.88 -42.75 -12.11
CA THR A 27 -10.38 -43.22 -13.43
C THR A 27 -10.15 -42.25 -14.61
N GLY A 28 -8.98 -42.37 -15.26
CA GLY A 28 -8.68 -41.66 -16.51
C GLY A 28 -7.22 -41.77 -17.00
N THR A 29 -6.73 -42.98 -17.26
CA THR A 29 -5.36 -43.20 -17.78
C THR A 29 -5.23 -42.93 -19.28
N ALA A 30 -4.27 -42.11 -19.72
CA ALA A 30 -3.77 -42.12 -21.11
C ALA A 30 -2.37 -41.48 -21.28
N THR A 31 -1.36 -42.37 -21.34
CA THR A 31 -0.10 -42.31 -22.12
C THR A 31 0.36 -41.00 -22.80
N ALA A 32 1.63 -40.65 -22.54
CA ALA A 32 2.41 -39.69 -23.32
C ALA A 32 2.63 -40.12 -24.79
N ASN A 33 2.87 -39.14 -25.68
CA ASN A 33 3.39 -39.43 -27.02
C ASN A 33 4.34 -38.32 -27.53
N VAL A 34 5.64 -38.55 -27.36
CA VAL A 34 6.71 -37.66 -27.83
C VAL A 34 7.05 -38.00 -29.29
N ARG A 35 6.56 -37.23 -30.25
CA ARG A 35 6.98 -37.36 -31.66
C ARG A 35 8.26 -36.56 -31.95
N ARG A 36 9.41 -37.21 -31.75
CA ARG A 36 10.67 -36.79 -32.39
C ARG A 36 10.52 -36.85 -33.91
N ARG A 37 10.74 -35.73 -34.61
CA ARG A 37 11.05 -35.76 -36.06
C ARG A 37 12.58 -35.73 -36.23
N ARG A 38 13.12 -36.84 -36.71
CA ARG A 38 14.47 -36.97 -37.25
C ARG A 38 14.41 -36.46 -38.70
N MET A 39 15.23 -35.47 -39.04
CA MET A 39 15.57 -35.17 -40.43
C MET A 39 17.05 -35.46 -40.60
N GLU A 40 17.34 -36.40 -41.48
CA GLU A 40 18.65 -36.65 -42.03
C GLU A 40 18.89 -35.64 -43.15
N ASN A 41 20.13 -35.20 -43.33
CA ASN A 41 20.59 -34.55 -44.54
C ASN A 41 22.08 -34.84 -44.70
N GLU A 42 22.49 -35.02 -45.95
CA GLU A 42 23.71 -35.75 -46.33
C GLU A 42 24.98 -34.90 -46.26
N GLU A 43 26.13 -35.57 -46.10
CA GLU A 43 27.45 -34.96 -46.23
C GLU A 43 27.94 -34.97 -47.68
N ALA A 44 28.57 -33.88 -48.12
CA ALA A 44 29.57 -33.88 -49.19
C ALA A 44 30.71 -32.90 -48.82
N PRO A 45 31.99 -33.22 -49.13
CA PRO A 45 33.12 -32.64 -48.40
C PRO A 45 33.78 -31.44 -49.10
N ALA A 46 34.33 -30.50 -48.31
CA ALA A 46 35.21 -29.45 -48.82
C ALA A 46 36.35 -29.09 -47.85
N THR A 47 37.55 -29.58 -48.18
CA THR A 47 38.88 -28.96 -47.98
C THR A 47 39.25 -28.36 -46.61
N ALA A 48 40.23 -29.01 -45.96
CA ALA A 48 40.94 -28.46 -44.83
C ALA A 48 41.67 -27.15 -45.18
N ARG A 49 41.41 -26.08 -44.42
CA ARG A 49 42.32 -24.94 -44.26
C ARG A 49 42.56 -24.70 -42.77
N SER A 50 43.75 -25.07 -42.32
CA SER A 50 44.22 -24.86 -40.95
C SER A 50 44.45 -23.37 -40.67
N SER A 51 43.45 -22.67 -40.14
CA SER A 51 43.68 -21.39 -39.48
C SER A 51 44.06 -21.64 -38.02
N GLY A 52 45.33 -21.37 -37.70
CA GLY A 52 45.90 -21.52 -36.36
C GLY A 52 45.36 -20.51 -35.36
N GLY A 53 44.06 -20.58 -35.07
CA GLY A 53 43.43 -19.79 -34.01
C GLY A 53 43.99 -20.21 -32.66
N LYS A 54 44.86 -19.38 -32.07
CA LYS A 54 45.34 -19.56 -30.69
C LYS A 54 44.12 -19.75 -29.78
N ARG A 55 43.88 -20.99 -29.35
CA ARG A 55 42.96 -21.33 -28.25
C ARG A 55 43.51 -20.62 -27.01
N ARG A 56 43.10 -19.35 -26.80
CA ARG A 56 43.22 -18.69 -25.49
C ARG A 56 42.56 -19.67 -24.54
N ARG A 57 43.34 -20.26 -23.62
CA ARG A 57 42.78 -20.95 -22.45
C ARG A 57 41.78 -19.96 -21.86
N ARG A 58 40.47 -20.25 -21.98
CA ARG A 58 39.50 -19.62 -21.10
C ARG A 58 39.98 -20.01 -19.71
N GLY A 59 40.55 -19.06 -18.97
CA GLY A 59 40.70 -19.25 -17.54
C GLY A 59 39.30 -19.56 -17.04
N THR A 60 39.11 -20.76 -16.49
CA THR A 60 37.91 -21.09 -15.73
C THR A 60 37.75 -19.98 -14.71
N ASP A 61 36.65 -19.25 -14.75
CA ASP A 61 36.40 -18.23 -13.74
C ASP A 61 36.38 -18.95 -12.40
N ARG A 62 36.98 -18.37 -11.35
CA ARG A 62 36.94 -19.00 -10.02
C ARG A 62 35.49 -19.14 -9.53
N PHE A 63 34.59 -18.31 -10.06
CA PHE A 63 33.14 -18.48 -9.85
C PHE A 63 32.57 -19.73 -10.53
N ASP A 64 33.03 -20.15 -11.71
CA ASP A 64 32.50 -21.31 -12.47
C ASP A 64 32.58 -22.63 -11.68
N THR A 65 33.48 -22.72 -10.70
CA THR A 65 33.66 -23.91 -9.84
C THR A 65 32.74 -23.94 -8.61
N LEU A 66 32.07 -22.83 -8.26
CA LEU A 66 31.14 -22.80 -7.13
C LEU A 66 29.85 -23.57 -7.48
N PRO A 67 29.25 -24.35 -6.57
CA PRO A 67 27.94 -24.93 -6.78
C PRO A 67 26.84 -23.87 -6.94
N ASP A 68 25.89 -24.08 -7.85
CA ASP A 68 24.77 -23.16 -8.06
C ASP A 68 23.93 -22.96 -6.79
N GLU A 69 23.76 -23.98 -5.96
CA GLU A 69 23.09 -23.89 -4.65
C GLU A 69 23.70 -22.84 -3.71
N LEU A 70 25.04 -22.75 -3.69
CA LEU A 70 25.74 -21.75 -2.88
C LEU A 70 25.51 -20.34 -3.44
N VAL A 71 25.55 -20.20 -4.76
CA VAL A 71 25.30 -18.93 -5.45
C VAL A 71 23.85 -18.47 -5.27
N LEU A 72 22.87 -19.38 -5.39
CA LEU A 72 21.46 -19.13 -5.10
C LEU A 72 21.26 -18.70 -3.64
N SER A 73 21.89 -19.38 -2.68
CA SER A 73 21.85 -19.00 -1.25
C SER A 73 22.37 -17.57 -1.01
N ILE A 74 23.47 -17.19 -1.65
CA ILE A 74 24.04 -15.84 -1.59
C ILE A 74 23.08 -14.82 -2.23
N LEU A 75 22.54 -15.12 -3.41
CA LEU A 75 21.63 -14.24 -4.15
C LEU A 75 20.29 -14.04 -3.42
N CYS A 76 19.72 -15.08 -2.80
CA CYS A 76 18.52 -14.99 -1.96
C CYS A 76 18.74 -14.05 -0.77
N LYS A 77 19.89 -14.15 -0.09
CA LYS A 77 20.28 -13.26 1.02
C LYS A 77 20.45 -11.83 0.54
N LEU A 78 21.17 -11.63 -0.57
CA LEU A 78 21.35 -10.31 -1.19
C LEU A 78 20.02 -9.66 -1.57
N ALA A 79 19.12 -10.39 -2.22
CA ALA A 79 17.80 -9.90 -2.62
C ALA A 79 16.94 -9.48 -1.40
N ALA A 80 17.04 -10.23 -0.30
CA ALA A 80 16.38 -9.95 0.95
C ALA A 80 17.00 -8.77 1.75
N SER A 81 18.31 -8.55 1.65
CA SER A 81 19.04 -7.50 2.38
C SER A 81 19.31 -6.21 1.59
N ALA A 82 19.04 -6.20 0.28
CA ALA A 82 19.30 -5.05 -0.60
C ALA A 82 18.63 -3.77 -0.10
N GLY A 83 19.40 -2.68 0.01
CA GLY A 83 18.93 -1.39 0.52
C GLY A 83 18.25 -0.52 -0.55
N ARG A 84 18.54 -0.79 -1.83
CA ARG A 84 17.98 -0.12 -3.01
C ARG A 84 18.00 -1.06 -4.22
N PRO A 85 17.20 -0.80 -5.29
CA PRO A 85 17.12 -1.70 -6.45
C PRO A 85 18.49 -2.01 -7.10
N SER A 86 19.40 -1.01 -7.15
CA SER A 86 20.72 -1.17 -7.75
C SER A 86 21.66 -2.12 -6.98
N ASP A 87 21.45 -2.38 -5.69
CA ASP A 87 22.28 -3.35 -4.96
C ASP A 87 22.11 -4.77 -5.52
N PHE A 88 20.89 -5.11 -5.93
CA PHE A 88 20.56 -6.39 -6.53
C PHE A 88 20.80 -6.39 -8.05
N ILE A 89 20.29 -5.38 -8.76
CA ILE A 89 20.40 -5.32 -10.22
C ILE A 89 21.86 -5.27 -10.70
N ASN A 90 22.77 -4.60 -9.99
CA ASN A 90 24.19 -4.58 -10.38
C ASN A 90 24.81 -5.99 -10.37
N VAL A 91 24.38 -6.89 -9.48
CA VAL A 91 24.87 -8.28 -9.45
C VAL A 91 24.33 -9.09 -10.63
N LEU A 92 23.12 -8.79 -11.12
CA LEU A 92 22.58 -9.40 -12.36
C LEU A 92 23.26 -8.90 -13.64
N LEU A 93 24.08 -7.84 -13.55
CA LEU A 93 24.81 -7.26 -14.69
C LEU A 93 26.27 -7.74 -14.77
N THR A 94 26.79 -8.45 -13.76
CA THR A 94 28.20 -8.89 -13.72
C THR A 94 28.50 -9.99 -14.75
N CYS A 95 27.70 -11.06 -14.79
CA CYS A 95 27.88 -12.16 -15.74
C CYS A 95 26.55 -12.89 -16.03
N LYS A 96 26.53 -13.68 -17.11
CA LYS A 96 25.35 -14.44 -17.55
C LYS A 96 24.81 -15.38 -16.46
N ARG A 97 25.70 -16.12 -15.79
CA ARG A 97 25.31 -17.08 -14.75
C ARG A 97 24.66 -16.42 -13.54
N LEU A 98 25.21 -15.30 -13.05
CA LEU A 98 24.59 -14.55 -11.95
C LEU A 98 23.26 -13.90 -12.34
N LYS A 99 23.10 -13.50 -13.61
CA LYS A 99 21.81 -13.07 -14.16
C LYS A 99 20.79 -14.20 -14.20
N GLU A 100 21.17 -15.37 -14.68
CA GLU A 100 20.30 -16.55 -14.82
C GLU A 100 19.85 -17.08 -13.45
N LEU A 101 20.79 -17.30 -12.52
CA LEU A 101 20.49 -17.73 -11.15
C LEU A 101 19.73 -16.66 -10.35
N GLY A 102 20.08 -15.38 -10.52
CA GLY A 102 19.44 -14.27 -9.80
C GLY A 102 18.03 -13.95 -10.30
N LEU A 103 17.66 -14.39 -11.51
CA LEU A 103 16.29 -14.32 -12.01
C LEU A 103 15.51 -15.63 -11.79
N SER A 104 16.05 -16.58 -11.02
CA SER A 104 15.31 -17.78 -10.61
C SER A 104 14.14 -17.43 -9.67
N PRO A 105 13.03 -18.20 -9.70
CA PRO A 105 11.88 -17.93 -8.83
C PRO A 105 12.24 -17.90 -7.33
N GLN A 106 13.20 -18.73 -6.92
CA GLN A 106 13.68 -18.79 -5.54
C GLN A 106 14.26 -17.43 -5.09
N VAL A 107 15.18 -16.85 -5.85
CA VAL A 107 15.80 -15.55 -5.52
C VAL A 107 14.78 -14.41 -5.61
N LEU A 108 13.90 -14.43 -6.61
CA LEU A 108 12.91 -13.38 -6.79
C LEU A 108 11.80 -13.41 -5.72
N SER A 109 11.48 -14.58 -5.16
CA SER A 109 10.56 -14.72 -4.04
C SER A 109 11.05 -14.05 -2.75
N THR A 110 12.38 -13.94 -2.54
CA THR A 110 12.97 -13.36 -1.33
C THR A 110 13.30 -11.87 -1.44
N ALA A 111 13.12 -11.26 -2.62
CA ALA A 111 13.46 -9.86 -2.85
C ALA A 111 12.64 -8.89 -1.95
N SER A 112 13.34 -7.96 -1.29
CA SER A 112 12.75 -7.05 -0.30
C SER A 112 11.95 -5.88 -0.90
N ALA A 113 11.11 -5.23 -0.07
CA ALA A 113 10.43 -3.98 -0.41
C ALA A 113 11.37 -2.87 -0.91
N LYS A 114 12.62 -2.86 -0.43
CA LYS A 114 13.66 -1.88 -0.81
C LYS A 114 14.26 -2.19 -2.19
N THR A 115 14.31 -3.46 -2.58
CA THR A 115 14.64 -3.90 -3.95
C THR A 115 13.64 -3.37 -4.98
N PHE A 116 12.40 -3.08 -4.55
CA PHE A 116 11.34 -2.52 -5.39
C PHE A 116 11.19 -0.99 -5.30
N ALA A 117 12.08 -0.30 -4.58
CA ALA A 117 12.02 1.16 -4.35
C ALA A 117 12.45 2.00 -5.57
N VAL A 118 11.85 1.72 -6.73
CA VAL A 118 12.00 2.51 -7.98
C VAL A 118 11.41 3.89 -7.75
N LYS A 119 12.06 4.94 -8.27
CA LYS A 119 11.52 6.32 -8.26
C LYS A 119 10.50 6.49 -9.39
N ALA A 120 9.46 7.30 -9.21
CA ALA A 120 8.40 7.45 -10.21
C ALA A 120 8.93 7.90 -11.58
N LYS A 121 9.89 8.84 -11.59
CA LYS A 121 10.57 9.31 -12.81
C LYS A 121 11.43 8.25 -13.54
N ASN A 122 11.74 7.13 -12.87
CA ASN A 122 12.51 6.01 -13.42
C ASN A 122 11.61 4.80 -13.74
N TRP A 123 10.28 4.96 -13.66
CA TRP A 123 9.35 3.90 -14.03
C TRP A 123 9.47 3.56 -15.52
N SER A 124 9.47 2.27 -15.85
CA SER A 124 9.69 1.77 -17.21
C SER A 124 9.10 0.37 -17.36
N ASN A 125 8.89 -0.05 -18.61
CA ASN A 125 8.45 -1.42 -18.93
C ASN A 125 9.39 -2.49 -18.36
N SER A 126 10.67 -2.19 -18.17
CA SER A 126 11.64 -3.09 -17.53
C SER A 126 11.43 -3.20 -16.02
N ALA A 127 11.11 -2.10 -15.34
CA ALA A 127 10.78 -2.08 -13.91
C ALA A 127 9.46 -2.81 -13.64
N ASP A 128 8.44 -2.55 -14.46
CA ASP A 128 7.15 -3.23 -14.47
C ASP A 128 7.32 -4.76 -14.62
N ARG A 129 8.03 -5.19 -15.66
CA ARG A 129 8.31 -6.61 -15.92
C ARG A 129 9.10 -7.27 -14.80
N PHE A 130 10.05 -6.57 -14.17
CA PHE A 130 10.81 -7.12 -13.05
C PHE A 130 9.94 -7.33 -11.80
N LEU A 131 9.12 -6.33 -11.44
CA LEU A 131 8.12 -6.46 -10.37
C LEU A 131 7.13 -7.58 -10.66
N LYS A 132 6.65 -7.68 -11.89
CA LYS A 132 5.75 -8.76 -12.33
C LYS A 132 6.41 -10.14 -12.18
N LEU A 133 7.67 -10.29 -12.63
CA LEU A 133 8.40 -11.56 -12.50
C LEU A 133 8.58 -11.97 -11.03
N CYS A 134 8.83 -11.01 -10.13
CA CYS A 134 8.87 -11.26 -8.68
C CYS A 134 7.49 -11.68 -8.13
N ALA A 135 6.43 -10.96 -8.51
CA ALA A 135 5.05 -11.27 -8.11
C ALA A 135 4.60 -12.65 -8.62
N ASP A 136 4.96 -13.02 -9.84
CA ASP A 136 4.68 -14.32 -10.45
C ASP A 136 5.49 -15.44 -9.77
N SER A 137 6.72 -15.13 -9.32
CA SER A 137 7.55 -15.99 -8.45
C SER A 137 7.07 -16.10 -6.99
N GLY A 138 5.88 -15.59 -6.68
CA GLY A 138 5.26 -15.70 -5.35
C GLY A 138 5.64 -14.60 -4.35
N ASN A 139 6.41 -13.58 -4.75
CA ASN A 139 6.76 -12.47 -3.87
C ASN A 139 5.51 -11.62 -3.53
N VAL A 140 5.09 -11.66 -2.26
CA VAL A 140 3.89 -10.96 -1.77
C VAL A 140 4.05 -9.44 -1.75
N GLU A 141 5.26 -8.93 -1.51
CA GLU A 141 5.57 -7.50 -1.47
C GLU A 141 5.65 -6.92 -2.89
N ALA A 142 6.21 -7.68 -3.85
CA ALA A 142 6.14 -7.33 -5.26
C ALA A 142 4.69 -7.32 -5.77
N SER A 143 3.89 -8.32 -5.39
CA SER A 143 2.46 -8.40 -5.72
C SER A 143 1.69 -7.19 -5.17
N TYR A 144 1.95 -6.79 -3.92
CA TYR A 144 1.37 -5.60 -3.33
C TYR A 144 1.82 -4.31 -4.03
N THR A 145 3.13 -4.14 -4.23
CA THR A 145 3.73 -2.94 -4.82
C THR A 145 3.25 -2.73 -6.26
N LEU A 146 3.32 -3.76 -7.10
CA LEU A 146 2.80 -3.72 -8.47
C LEU A 146 1.29 -3.49 -8.47
N GLY A 147 0.55 -4.14 -7.56
CA GLY A 147 -0.90 -3.98 -7.44
C GLY A 147 -1.33 -2.54 -7.15
N MET A 148 -0.67 -1.87 -6.21
CA MET A 148 -0.89 -0.46 -5.88
C MET A 148 -0.57 0.47 -7.07
N ILE A 149 0.56 0.25 -7.76
CA ILE A 149 0.96 1.03 -8.95
C ILE A 149 -0.06 0.84 -10.09
N HIS A 150 -0.44 -0.40 -10.39
CA HIS A 150 -1.45 -0.69 -11.40
C HIS A 150 -2.80 -0.04 -11.07
N PHE A 151 -3.24 -0.12 -9.82
CA PHE A 151 -4.54 0.38 -9.39
C PHE A 151 -4.64 1.91 -9.47
N TYR A 152 -3.68 2.62 -8.85
CA TYR A 152 -3.74 4.07 -8.68
C TYR A 152 -2.98 4.85 -9.77
N CYS A 153 -1.81 4.39 -10.19
CA CYS A 153 -0.92 5.15 -11.10
C CYS A 153 -1.18 4.85 -12.59
N LEU A 154 -1.46 3.58 -12.93
CA LEU A 154 -1.65 3.12 -14.32
C LEU A 154 -3.13 2.89 -14.70
N GLN A 155 -4.06 3.26 -13.82
CA GLN A 155 -5.52 3.13 -13.99
C GLN A 155 -6.05 1.70 -14.27
N ASN A 156 -5.22 0.68 -14.16
CA ASN A 156 -5.57 -0.74 -14.29
C ASN A 156 -6.15 -1.27 -12.96
N ARG A 157 -7.34 -0.78 -12.60
CA ARG A 157 -8.00 -1.08 -11.32
C ARG A 157 -8.25 -2.58 -11.11
N ARG A 158 -8.72 -3.29 -12.14
CA ARG A 158 -8.97 -4.75 -12.06
C ARG A 158 -7.67 -5.54 -11.84
N GLY A 159 -6.63 -5.26 -12.61
CA GLY A 159 -5.33 -5.93 -12.46
C GLY A 159 -4.67 -5.60 -11.12
N GLY A 160 -4.70 -4.32 -10.72
CA GLY A 160 -4.13 -3.86 -9.46
C GLY A 160 -4.83 -4.46 -8.22
N ALA A 161 -6.16 -4.51 -8.23
CA ALA A 161 -6.93 -5.16 -7.17
C ALA A 161 -6.67 -6.67 -7.09
N SER A 162 -6.54 -7.36 -8.24
CA SER A 162 -6.18 -8.78 -8.30
C SER A 162 -4.79 -9.07 -7.71
N LEU A 163 -3.80 -8.25 -8.05
CA LEU A 163 -2.43 -8.34 -7.50
C LEU A 163 -2.40 -8.07 -5.98
N MET A 164 -3.16 -7.07 -5.50
CA MET A 164 -3.32 -6.86 -4.06
C MET A 164 -4.06 -8.01 -3.37
N ALA A 165 -5.05 -8.64 -4.03
CA ALA A 165 -5.72 -9.83 -3.52
C ALA A 165 -4.77 -11.03 -3.40
N LYS A 166 -3.89 -11.25 -4.39
CA LYS A 166 -2.80 -12.25 -4.34
C LYS A 166 -1.91 -12.04 -3.11
N ALA A 167 -1.48 -10.80 -2.86
CA ALA A 167 -0.70 -10.47 -1.66
C ALA A 167 -1.51 -10.66 -0.35
N ALA A 168 -2.80 -10.32 -0.35
CA ALA A 168 -3.69 -10.45 0.81
C ALA A 168 -4.02 -11.92 1.17
N ILE A 169 -4.01 -12.84 0.20
CA ILE A 169 -4.06 -14.30 0.43
C ILE A 169 -2.82 -14.75 1.21
N GLY A 170 -1.63 -14.25 0.83
CA GLY A 170 -0.38 -14.39 1.60
C GLY A 170 -0.34 -13.62 2.93
N SER A 171 -1.49 -13.17 3.45
CA SER A 171 -1.63 -12.39 4.69
C SER A 171 -0.79 -11.10 4.75
N HIS A 172 -0.51 -10.49 3.60
CA HIS A 172 0.23 -9.24 3.51
C HIS A 172 -0.58 -8.08 4.11
N ALA A 173 -0.13 -7.57 5.26
CA ALA A 173 -0.91 -6.66 6.09
C ALA A 173 -1.28 -5.34 5.37
N ARG A 174 -0.35 -4.78 4.59
CA ARG A 174 -0.60 -3.56 3.78
C ARG A 174 -1.58 -3.81 2.63
N ALA A 175 -1.55 -5.01 2.02
CA ALA A 175 -2.47 -5.35 0.94
C ALA A 175 -3.90 -5.52 1.45
N LEU A 176 -4.07 -6.22 2.58
CA LEU A 176 -5.34 -6.31 3.30
C LEU A 176 -5.89 -4.92 3.64
N TYR A 177 -5.04 -4.00 4.12
CA TYR A 177 -5.45 -2.63 4.44
C TYR A 177 -5.81 -1.80 3.20
N SER A 178 -5.03 -1.87 2.11
CA SER A 178 -5.38 -1.19 0.85
C SER A 178 -6.70 -1.68 0.27
N LEU A 179 -6.95 -3.00 0.28
CA LEU A 179 -8.24 -3.55 -0.13
C LEU A 179 -9.38 -3.11 0.80
N ALA A 180 -9.16 -3.03 2.11
CA ALA A 180 -10.17 -2.51 3.05
C ALA A 180 -10.58 -1.07 2.70
N VAL A 181 -9.61 -0.20 2.39
CA VAL A 181 -9.90 1.19 1.97
C VAL A 181 -10.61 1.25 0.62
N ILE A 182 -10.25 0.39 -0.34
CA ILE A 182 -10.98 0.26 -1.61
C ILE A 182 -12.44 -0.14 -1.36
N GLN A 183 -12.72 -1.04 -0.41
CA GLN A 183 -14.09 -1.43 -0.05
C GLN A 183 -14.84 -0.32 0.70
N PHE A 184 -14.19 0.42 1.59
CA PHE A 184 -14.82 1.54 2.31
C PHE A 184 -15.21 2.72 1.41
N ASN A 185 -14.45 2.96 0.34
CA ASN A 185 -14.68 4.06 -0.61
C ASN A 185 -15.40 3.58 -1.90
N GLY A 186 -15.44 2.27 -2.14
CA GLY A 186 -15.97 1.64 -3.35
C GLY A 186 -15.10 1.84 -4.59
N SER A 187 -13.78 1.93 -4.47
CA SER A 187 -12.86 2.45 -5.51
C SER A 187 -12.69 1.57 -6.77
N GLY A 188 -13.37 0.41 -6.86
CA GLY A 188 -13.11 -0.61 -7.89
C GLY A 188 -13.54 -0.22 -9.32
N ARG A 189 -14.84 -0.04 -9.51
CA ARG A 189 -15.52 0.30 -10.77
C ARG A 189 -16.67 1.29 -10.53
N SER A 190 -17.58 1.01 -9.60
CA SER A 190 -18.83 1.78 -9.41
C SER A 190 -19.04 2.24 -7.96
N LYS A 191 -19.94 3.21 -7.74
CA LYS A 191 -20.30 3.69 -6.39
C LYS A 191 -20.91 2.58 -5.52
N ASN A 192 -21.48 1.56 -6.16
CA ASN A 192 -22.13 0.42 -5.51
C ASN A 192 -21.12 -0.65 -5.07
N ASP A 193 -19.84 -0.53 -5.42
CA ASP A 193 -18.75 -1.43 -5.00
C ASP A 193 -18.33 -1.20 -3.53
N LYS A 194 -19.07 -0.35 -2.79
CA LYS A 194 -18.77 0.01 -1.40
C LYS A 194 -19.37 -1.04 -0.45
N ASP A 195 -18.55 -2.01 -0.03
CA ASP A 195 -18.91 -2.98 1.00
C ASP A 195 -18.21 -2.68 2.33
N LEU A 196 -18.96 -2.11 3.27
CA LEU A 196 -18.44 -1.79 4.60
C LEU A 196 -18.11 -3.03 5.44
N ARG A 197 -18.82 -4.15 5.25
CA ARG A 197 -18.59 -5.39 6.01
C ARG A 197 -17.34 -6.10 5.51
N ALA A 198 -17.13 -6.17 4.18
CA ALA A 198 -15.88 -6.63 3.60
C ALA A 198 -14.71 -5.72 4.00
N GLY A 199 -14.92 -4.39 4.00
CA GLY A 199 -13.97 -3.40 4.49
C GLY A 199 -13.52 -3.68 5.92
N VAL A 200 -14.45 -3.79 6.89
CA VAL A 200 -14.13 -4.11 8.29
C VAL A 200 -13.45 -5.48 8.41
N THR A 201 -13.86 -6.49 7.63
CA THR A 201 -13.27 -7.83 7.68
C THR A 201 -11.80 -7.82 7.24
N LEU A 202 -11.49 -7.16 6.11
CA LEU A 202 -10.13 -6.98 5.62
C LEU A 202 -9.29 -6.13 6.58
N CYS A 203 -9.88 -5.07 7.13
CA CYS A 203 -9.26 -4.21 8.12
C CYS A 203 -8.90 -4.97 9.40
N SER A 204 -9.80 -5.82 9.89
CA SER A 204 -9.58 -6.69 11.06
C SER A 204 -8.45 -7.69 10.82
N ARG A 205 -8.38 -8.30 9.64
CA ARG A 205 -7.27 -9.17 9.25
C ARG A 205 -5.94 -8.40 9.19
N ALA A 206 -5.91 -7.19 8.63
CA ALA A 206 -4.71 -6.35 8.61
C ALA A 206 -4.27 -5.93 10.03
N ALA A 207 -5.21 -5.54 10.89
CA ALA A 207 -4.95 -5.18 12.29
C ALA A 207 -4.39 -6.35 13.11
N PHE A 208 -4.93 -7.56 12.90
CA PHE A 208 -4.41 -8.80 13.51
C PHE A 208 -2.96 -9.10 13.06
N ARG A 209 -2.63 -8.81 11.80
CA ARG A 209 -1.25 -8.87 11.27
C ARG A 209 -0.37 -7.67 11.68
N GLY A 210 -0.81 -6.84 12.62
CA GLY A 210 -0.05 -5.73 13.19
C GLY A 210 -0.10 -4.41 12.41
N HIS A 211 -0.96 -4.27 11.39
CA HIS A 211 -1.06 -3.02 10.63
C HIS A 211 -1.70 -1.91 11.47
N ILE A 212 -0.91 -0.93 11.88
CA ILE A 212 -1.30 0.15 12.80
C ILE A 212 -2.50 0.95 12.26
N ASP A 213 -2.46 1.36 10.99
CA ASP A 213 -3.57 2.13 10.39
C ASP A 213 -4.87 1.32 10.29
N ALA A 214 -4.77 0.00 10.15
CA ALA A 214 -5.93 -0.86 10.10
C ALA A 214 -6.53 -1.05 11.50
N MET A 215 -5.67 -1.13 12.52
CA MET A 215 -6.11 -1.13 13.92
C MET A 215 -6.83 0.18 14.28
N ARG A 216 -6.34 1.31 13.75
CA ARG A 216 -6.96 2.63 13.89
C ARG A 216 -8.31 2.73 13.19
N GLU A 217 -8.39 2.33 11.91
CA GLU A 217 -9.66 2.23 11.17
C GLU A 217 -10.67 1.34 11.90
N LEU A 218 -10.27 0.14 12.34
CA LEU A 218 -11.15 -0.77 13.04
C LEU A 218 -11.65 -0.17 14.37
N GLY A 219 -10.77 0.54 15.09
CA GLY A 219 -11.14 1.29 16.29
C GLY A 219 -12.27 2.30 16.03
N HIS A 220 -12.16 3.07 14.96
CA HIS A 220 -13.21 4.00 14.52
C HIS A 220 -14.47 3.30 13.99
N CYS A 221 -14.32 2.19 13.26
CA CYS A 221 -15.48 1.44 12.76
C CYS A 221 -16.35 0.90 13.90
N LEU A 222 -15.72 0.42 14.98
CA LEU A 222 -16.42 -0.03 16.18
C LEU A 222 -17.00 1.14 17.00
N GLN A 223 -16.35 2.30 17.06
CA GLN A 223 -16.91 3.47 17.74
C GLN A 223 -18.21 3.98 17.09
N ASP A 224 -18.30 3.90 15.77
CA ASP A 224 -19.39 4.53 15.00
C ASP A 224 -20.43 3.52 14.49
N GLY A 225 -20.19 2.21 14.64
CA GLY A 225 -21.02 1.17 14.02
C GLY A 225 -20.83 1.06 12.49
N TYR A 226 -19.70 1.53 11.97
CA TYR A 226 -19.46 1.64 10.53
C TYR A 226 -19.10 0.29 9.90
N GLY A 227 -20.09 -0.41 9.35
CA GLY A 227 -19.92 -1.74 8.76
C GLY A 227 -19.83 -2.90 9.77
N VAL A 228 -20.05 -2.61 11.05
CA VAL A 228 -19.95 -3.55 12.18
C VAL A 228 -20.88 -3.07 13.30
N CYS A 229 -21.27 -3.95 14.23
CA CYS A 229 -21.99 -3.52 15.43
C CYS A 229 -21.14 -2.53 16.25
N GLN A 230 -21.77 -1.50 16.80
CA GLN A 230 -21.09 -0.50 17.61
C GLN A 230 -20.59 -1.12 18.93
N ASP A 231 -19.32 -0.88 19.25
CA ASP A 231 -18.64 -1.24 20.49
C ASP A 231 -17.61 -0.15 20.81
N VAL A 232 -18.07 0.93 21.44
CA VAL A 232 -17.26 2.12 21.76
C VAL A 232 -16.08 1.75 22.65
N THR A 233 -16.26 0.83 23.61
CA THR A 233 -15.23 0.41 24.56
C THR A 233 -14.09 -0.33 23.86
N ARG A 234 -14.41 -1.32 23.01
CA ARG A 234 -13.41 -2.01 22.21
C ARG A 234 -12.77 -1.11 21.17
N GLY A 235 -13.55 -0.23 20.54
CA GLY A 235 -13.06 0.76 19.59
C GLY A 235 -12.01 1.68 20.22
N ARG A 236 -12.31 2.28 21.39
CA ARG A 236 -11.34 3.09 22.18
C ARG A 236 -10.08 2.29 22.53
N ARG A 237 -10.21 1.05 23.00
CA ARG A 237 -9.04 0.17 23.32
C ARG A 237 -8.14 -0.05 22.11
N LEU A 238 -8.70 -0.25 20.92
CA LEU A 238 -7.91 -0.41 19.68
C LEU A 238 -7.18 0.88 19.27
N LEU A 239 -7.80 2.06 19.44
CA LEU A 239 -7.13 3.34 19.16
C LEU A 239 -5.91 3.57 20.07
N VAL A 240 -6.06 3.31 21.38
CA VAL A 240 -4.95 3.37 22.35
C VAL A 240 -3.85 2.38 21.96
N HIS A 241 -4.23 1.14 21.60
CA HIS A 241 -3.28 0.12 21.20
C HIS A 241 -2.55 0.45 19.89
N ALA A 242 -3.22 1.08 18.92
CA ALA A 242 -2.61 1.57 17.69
C ALA A 242 -1.56 2.65 17.98
N ASN A 243 -1.89 3.62 18.85
CA ASN A 243 -0.94 4.66 19.26
C ASN A 243 0.27 4.08 20.02
N ALA A 244 0.07 3.11 20.92
CA ALA A 244 1.16 2.44 21.63
C ALA A 244 2.10 1.67 20.67
N ARG A 245 1.54 0.99 19.66
CA ARG A 245 2.33 0.30 18.62
C ARG A 245 3.05 1.24 17.68
N GLU A 246 2.44 2.38 17.35
CA GLU A 246 3.08 3.46 16.59
C GLU A 246 4.29 4.03 17.33
N LEU A 247 4.13 4.36 18.62
CA LEU A 247 5.22 4.83 19.47
C LEU A 247 6.36 3.80 19.56
N ALA A 248 6.03 2.53 19.84
CA ALA A 248 7.03 1.46 19.93
C ALA A 248 7.79 1.27 18.60
N ALA A 249 7.11 1.36 17.45
CA ALA A 249 7.75 1.28 16.14
C ALA A 249 8.72 2.45 15.90
N ALA A 250 8.32 3.67 16.25
CA ALA A 250 9.12 4.88 16.06
C ALA A 250 10.35 4.92 16.98
N VAL A 251 10.19 4.54 18.26
CA VAL A 251 11.33 4.40 19.21
C VAL A 251 12.30 3.31 18.75
N ASN A 252 11.81 2.15 18.30
CA ASN A 252 12.67 1.09 17.76
C ASN A 252 13.43 1.53 16.51
N ALA A 253 12.83 2.36 15.65
CA ALA A 253 13.50 2.95 14.50
C ALA A 253 14.63 3.91 14.92
N MET A 254 14.40 4.77 15.92
CA MET A 254 15.43 5.66 16.51
C MET A 254 16.60 4.88 17.13
N ILE A 255 16.31 3.81 17.89
CA ILE A 255 17.37 2.96 18.48
C ILE A 255 18.18 2.30 17.38
N SER A 256 17.51 1.78 16.34
CA SER A 256 18.14 1.10 15.21
C SER A 256 19.00 2.02 14.33
N SER A 257 18.70 3.33 14.27
CA SER A 257 19.48 4.30 13.48
C SER A 257 20.76 4.80 14.17
N ARG A 258 21.02 4.40 15.42
CA ARG A 258 22.22 4.68 16.21
C ARG A 258 22.60 6.18 16.33
N SER A 259 22.03 6.84 17.34
CA SER A 259 22.74 7.92 18.05
C SER A 259 22.36 8.01 19.53
N TRP A 260 22.51 6.88 20.25
CA TRP A 260 22.59 6.88 21.72
C TRP A 260 23.99 6.40 22.11
N ILE A 261 24.94 7.34 22.03
CA ILE A 261 26.11 7.62 22.90
C ILE A 261 26.94 8.67 22.14
N SER A 262 26.58 9.93 22.34
CA SER A 262 27.53 11.04 22.36
C SER A 262 26.96 12.09 23.30
N SER A 263 27.68 12.33 24.40
CA SER A 263 27.25 13.19 25.51
C SER A 263 27.26 14.67 25.10
N SER A 264 26.15 15.16 24.55
CA SER A 264 25.91 16.60 24.33
C SER A 264 24.42 16.98 24.24
N TRP A 265 23.56 16.40 25.09
CA TRP A 265 22.20 16.93 25.29
C TRP A 265 22.20 18.20 26.15
N ALA A 266 22.78 19.26 25.58
CA ALA A 266 22.71 20.62 26.10
C ALA A 266 22.90 21.71 25.02
N ASN A 267 23.62 21.46 23.92
CA ASN A 267 24.23 22.54 23.14
C ASN A 267 23.81 22.73 21.66
N ASP A 268 23.05 21.82 21.04
CA ASP A 268 22.76 21.95 19.59
C ASP A 268 21.47 22.73 19.23
N TYR A 269 20.88 23.41 20.22
CA TYR A 269 19.58 24.11 20.10
C TYR A 269 19.62 25.43 19.30
N ARG A 270 20.60 25.66 18.40
CA ARG A 270 20.78 26.97 17.76
C ARG A 270 21.38 27.04 16.34
N ARG A 271 21.55 25.94 15.59
CA ARG A 271 22.24 26.01 14.28
C ARG A 271 21.54 25.45 13.03
N HIS A 272 20.37 24.84 13.13
CA HIS A 272 19.60 24.38 11.96
C HIS A 272 18.23 25.06 11.79
N GLY A 273 18.18 26.35 12.12
CA GLY A 273 17.22 27.25 11.46
C GLY A 273 17.65 27.52 10.02
N ALA A 274 16.71 27.41 9.08
CA ALA A 274 16.84 27.76 7.66
C ALA A 274 17.83 26.94 6.79
N ARG A 275 17.38 25.75 6.32
CA ARG A 275 17.26 25.47 4.86
C ARG A 275 16.53 24.15 4.56
N THR A 276 15.50 24.25 3.70
CA THR A 276 14.80 23.17 2.97
C THR A 276 14.19 21.99 3.76
N GLY A 277 12.88 22.08 4.01
CA GLY A 277 11.93 21.00 3.67
C GLY A 277 11.70 19.87 4.68
N VAL A 278 10.76 20.09 5.61
CA VAL A 278 9.95 19.07 6.31
C VAL A 278 10.74 17.97 7.03
N THR A 279 11.29 18.29 8.21
CA THR A 279 11.46 17.27 9.25
C THR A 279 10.06 16.82 9.70
N THR A 280 9.72 15.54 9.48
CA THR A 280 8.43 15.00 9.91
C THR A 280 8.63 14.46 11.31
N GLU A 281 8.28 15.26 12.32
CA GLU A 281 8.41 14.94 13.75
C GLU A 281 7.10 14.31 14.28
N TYR A 282 7.14 13.64 15.43
CA TYR A 282 5.94 13.09 16.11
C TYR A 282 5.44 14.05 17.22
N PRO A 283 4.43 14.91 16.94
CA PRO A 283 4.02 15.96 17.87
C PRO A 283 3.49 15.47 19.23
N LEU A 284 2.91 14.25 19.29
CA LEU A 284 2.49 13.58 20.53
C LEU A 284 3.61 13.47 21.59
N LEU A 285 4.87 13.59 21.18
CA LEU A 285 6.05 13.53 22.04
C LEU A 285 6.94 14.77 21.93
N SER A 286 6.88 15.52 20.83
CA SER A 286 7.48 16.87 20.75
C SER A 286 6.94 17.80 21.84
N ASP A 287 5.64 17.72 22.18
CA ASP A 287 5.01 18.46 23.29
C ASP A 287 5.67 18.17 24.66
N TYR A 288 6.35 17.02 24.80
CA TYR A 288 7.07 16.59 25.99
C TYR A 288 8.61 16.68 25.82
N GLY A 289 9.10 17.34 24.77
CA GLY A 289 10.52 17.52 24.48
C GLY A 289 11.22 16.33 23.80
N TYR A 290 10.48 15.30 23.39
CA TYR A 290 11.03 14.09 22.76
C TYR A 290 10.87 14.11 21.24
N ASN A 291 11.95 14.44 20.52
CA ASN A 291 12.00 14.42 19.06
C ASN A 291 12.07 12.99 18.51
N VAL A 292 10.90 12.37 18.29
CA VAL A 292 10.80 11.06 17.64
C VAL A 292 10.57 11.24 16.13
N PRO A 293 11.41 10.66 15.25
CA PRO A 293 11.22 10.75 13.80
C PRO A 293 9.95 10.05 13.34
N ALA A 294 9.20 10.64 12.41
CA ALA A 294 8.06 9.99 11.79
C ALA A 294 8.47 8.69 11.08
N LEU A 295 7.61 7.67 11.15
CA LEU A 295 7.85 6.39 10.49
C LEU A 295 7.92 6.57 8.96
N GLU A 296 8.99 6.07 8.34
CA GLU A 296 9.16 6.17 6.88
C GLU A 296 7.94 5.61 6.14
N ALA A 297 7.37 6.41 5.24
CA ALA A 297 6.29 5.99 4.37
C ALA A 297 6.73 4.80 3.49
N HIS A 298 5.80 3.87 3.21
CA HIS A 298 6.12 2.71 2.38
C HIS A 298 6.64 3.12 1.00
N THR A 299 7.56 2.34 0.43
CA THR A 299 8.21 2.63 -0.85
C THR A 299 7.19 2.91 -1.97
N VAL A 300 6.08 2.19 -1.97
CA VAL A 300 4.97 2.40 -2.92
C VAL A 300 4.15 3.67 -2.66
N ASN A 301 4.01 4.12 -1.41
CA ASN A 301 3.34 5.39 -1.12
C ASN A 301 4.22 6.58 -1.55
N ARG A 302 5.54 6.47 -1.33
CA ARG A 302 6.51 7.42 -1.87
C ARG A 302 6.46 7.44 -3.40
N PHE A 303 6.41 6.28 -4.05
CA PHE A 303 6.22 6.19 -5.51
C PHE A 303 4.96 6.93 -5.97
N MET A 304 3.79 6.69 -5.34
CA MET A 304 2.55 7.37 -5.72
C MET A 304 2.65 8.89 -5.53
N THR A 305 3.25 9.34 -4.43
CA THR A 305 3.46 10.78 -4.15
C THR A 305 4.37 11.42 -5.21
N GLU A 306 5.51 10.78 -5.53
CA GLU A 306 6.40 11.20 -6.63
C GLU A 306 5.68 11.17 -8.00
N TRP A 307 4.81 10.18 -8.25
CA TRP A 307 4.12 9.96 -9.53
C TRP A 307 3.11 11.05 -9.87
N PHE A 308 2.36 11.54 -8.89
CA PHE A 308 1.43 12.65 -9.08
C PHE A 308 2.10 14.01 -8.94
N ALA A 309 3.12 14.17 -8.08
CA ALA A 309 3.91 15.40 -8.03
C ALA A 309 4.58 15.74 -9.37
N ALA A 310 5.04 14.72 -10.12
CA ALA A 310 5.58 14.87 -11.48
C ALA A 310 4.52 15.15 -12.57
N ARG A 311 3.24 15.28 -12.20
CA ARG A 311 2.08 15.55 -13.08
C ARG A 311 1.21 16.66 -12.47
N ASP A 312 1.85 17.76 -12.09
CA ASP A 312 1.22 18.97 -11.51
C ASP A 312 0.38 18.71 -10.23
N GLY A 313 0.67 17.61 -9.52
CA GLY A 313 -0.12 17.16 -8.37
C GLY A 313 -1.50 16.60 -8.71
N SER A 314 -1.86 16.51 -10.00
CA SER A 314 -3.22 16.19 -10.45
C SER A 314 -3.38 14.72 -10.84
N PRO A 315 -4.29 13.95 -10.19
CA PRO A 315 -4.66 12.61 -10.64
C PRO A 315 -5.68 12.61 -11.78
N GLY A 316 -6.18 13.78 -12.21
CA GLY A 316 -7.12 13.95 -13.32
C GLY A 316 -8.18 15.04 -13.06
N PRO A 317 -8.95 15.45 -14.09
CA PRO A 317 -9.86 16.60 -13.98
C PRO A 317 -10.92 16.50 -12.86
N GLY A 318 -10.70 17.25 -11.78
CA GLY A 318 -11.56 17.30 -10.60
C GLY A 318 -11.40 16.13 -9.62
N LEU A 319 -10.37 15.30 -9.78
CA LEU A 319 -9.97 14.27 -8.82
C LEU A 319 -8.91 14.84 -7.86
N ARG A 320 -8.92 14.41 -6.60
CA ARG A 320 -8.02 14.93 -5.56
C ARG A 320 -7.04 13.87 -5.05
N LEU A 321 -5.89 14.30 -4.53
CA LEU A 321 -5.02 13.44 -3.71
C LEU A 321 -5.49 13.46 -2.25
N CYS A 322 -5.21 12.39 -1.52
CA CYS A 322 -5.38 12.36 -0.06
C CYS A 322 -4.45 13.38 0.61
N SER A 323 -4.98 14.25 1.47
CA SER A 323 -4.26 15.38 2.07
C SER A 323 -3.09 14.97 2.97
N HIS A 324 -3.13 13.77 3.56
CA HIS A 324 -1.97 13.20 4.25
C HIS A 324 -0.81 12.97 3.27
N GLY A 325 0.23 13.81 3.31
CA GLY A 325 1.32 13.83 2.34
C GLY A 325 2.09 12.51 2.18
N GLY A 326 2.14 11.66 3.22
CA GLY A 326 2.74 10.33 3.17
C GLY A 326 1.88 9.24 2.51
N CYS A 327 0.66 9.57 2.07
CA CYS A 327 -0.30 8.62 1.51
C CYS A 327 -0.14 8.40 0.00
N GLY A 328 -0.07 9.49 -0.77
CA GLY A 328 0.00 9.48 -2.24
C GLY A 328 -1.24 8.95 -2.98
N ARG A 329 -2.26 8.42 -2.29
CA ARG A 329 -3.45 7.83 -2.94
C ARG A 329 -4.34 8.92 -3.59
N PRO A 330 -4.70 8.77 -4.87
CA PRO A 330 -5.68 9.61 -5.55
C PRO A 330 -7.11 9.09 -5.37
N GLU A 331 -8.07 9.99 -5.49
CA GLU A 331 -9.46 9.65 -5.77
C GLU A 331 -9.57 8.91 -7.12
N THR A 332 -10.41 7.87 -7.17
CA THR A 332 -10.78 7.18 -8.42
C THR A 332 -12.06 7.76 -9.05
N ARG A 333 -12.84 8.50 -8.25
CA ARG A 333 -14.03 9.28 -8.62
C ARG A 333 -14.09 10.57 -7.82
N ARG A 334 -14.71 11.62 -8.38
CA ARG A 334 -14.85 12.92 -7.71
C ARG A 334 -15.60 12.79 -6.37
N ASN A 335 -15.10 13.44 -5.33
CA ASN A 335 -15.71 13.44 -3.98
C ASN A 335 -15.87 12.03 -3.38
N GLU A 336 -14.92 11.13 -3.69
CA GLU A 336 -14.83 9.80 -3.09
C GLU A 336 -14.25 9.87 -1.67
N PHE A 337 -13.33 10.81 -1.42
CA PHE A 337 -12.66 10.94 -0.14
C PHE A 337 -13.47 11.75 0.87
N ARG A 338 -13.39 11.33 2.15
CA ARG A 338 -14.08 12.02 3.26
C ARG A 338 -13.40 13.35 3.51
N ARG A 339 -14.15 14.45 3.57
CA ARG A 339 -13.60 15.77 3.91
C ARG A 339 -13.52 15.94 5.42
N CYS A 340 -12.62 16.81 5.89
CA CYS A 340 -12.66 17.24 7.30
C CYS A 340 -14.00 17.93 7.59
N SER A 341 -14.69 17.53 8.65
CA SER A 341 -16.01 18.04 9.02
C SER A 341 -16.00 19.46 9.58
N VAL A 342 -14.82 20.00 9.92
CA VAL A 342 -14.65 21.35 10.49
C VAL A 342 -14.38 22.38 9.39
N CYS A 343 -13.33 22.19 8.58
CA CYS A 343 -12.94 23.15 7.54
C CYS A 343 -13.49 22.82 6.14
N GLY A 344 -13.82 21.57 5.84
CA GLY A 344 -14.25 21.11 4.51
C GLY A 344 -13.19 21.17 3.39
N THR A 345 -11.99 21.70 3.66
CA THR A 345 -10.94 21.94 2.64
C THR A 345 -10.12 20.69 2.30
N VAL A 346 -9.64 19.98 3.33
CA VAL A 346 -8.83 18.75 3.20
C VAL A 346 -9.69 17.50 3.05
N ASN A 347 -9.12 16.44 2.47
CA ASN A 347 -9.82 15.19 2.20
C ASN A 347 -8.95 13.93 2.37
N TYR A 348 -9.54 12.87 2.91
CA TYR A 348 -8.82 11.67 3.33
C TYR A 348 -9.43 10.39 2.74
N CYS A 349 -8.56 9.51 2.26
CA CYS A 349 -8.95 8.19 1.79
C CYS A 349 -9.33 7.23 2.94
N SER A 350 -8.97 7.57 4.18
CA SER A 350 -9.19 6.78 5.39
C SER A 350 -9.13 7.70 6.63
N ARG A 351 -9.86 7.37 7.70
CA ARG A 351 -9.72 8.01 9.03
C ARG A 351 -8.33 7.84 9.63
N ALA A 352 -7.60 6.77 9.30
CA ALA A 352 -6.21 6.64 9.72
C ALA A 352 -5.33 7.73 9.08
N CYS A 353 -5.50 8.02 7.78
CA CYS A 353 -4.85 9.17 7.15
C CYS A 353 -5.31 10.51 7.75
N GLN A 354 -6.60 10.66 8.06
CA GLN A 354 -7.11 11.86 8.77
C GLN A 354 -6.43 12.04 10.12
N ALA A 355 -6.33 10.98 10.93
CA ALA A 355 -5.72 11.03 12.26
C ALA A 355 -4.20 11.26 12.22
N LEU A 356 -3.49 10.70 11.23
CA LEU A 356 -2.07 10.97 11.03
C LEU A 356 -1.83 12.43 10.61
N ASP A 357 -2.61 12.94 9.67
CA ASP A 357 -2.50 14.32 9.20
C ASP A 357 -2.93 15.34 10.27
N TRP A 358 -3.97 15.02 11.04
CA TRP A 358 -4.42 15.79 12.21
C TRP A 358 -3.31 15.94 13.24
N LYS A 359 -2.62 14.83 13.59
CA LYS A 359 -1.43 14.88 14.44
C LYS A 359 -0.37 15.78 13.83
N LEU A 360 0.06 15.51 12.59
CA LEU A 360 1.27 16.08 11.98
C LEU A 360 1.19 17.55 11.58
N ARG A 361 0.02 18.05 11.21
CA ARG A 361 -0.15 19.46 10.77
C ARG A 361 -1.57 20.00 10.89
N HIS A 362 -2.57 19.18 10.57
CA HIS A 362 -3.88 19.73 10.24
C HIS A 362 -4.60 20.28 11.47
N LYS A 363 -4.30 19.81 12.69
CA LYS A 363 -4.83 20.38 13.94
C LYS A 363 -4.58 21.90 14.07
N GLU A 364 -3.45 22.40 13.58
CA GLU A 364 -3.09 23.83 13.61
C GLU A 364 -3.68 24.59 12.41
N GLU A 365 -3.75 23.95 11.24
CA GLU A 365 -4.25 24.53 9.99
C GLU A 365 -5.79 24.50 9.87
N CYS A 366 -6.49 23.79 10.76
CA CYS A 366 -7.93 23.56 10.67
C CYS A 366 -8.76 24.75 11.15
N VAL A 367 -8.70 25.86 10.42
CA VAL A 367 -9.57 27.04 10.61
C VAL A 367 -10.96 26.76 10.04
N VAL A 368 -12.00 27.23 10.73
CA VAL A 368 -13.38 27.20 10.22
C VAL A 368 -13.49 28.15 9.04
N VAL A 369 -13.93 27.65 7.87
CA VAL A 369 -14.27 28.51 6.73
C VAL A 369 -15.66 29.11 6.96
N ALA A 370 -15.71 30.10 7.85
CA ALA A 370 -16.87 30.97 8.06
C ALA A 370 -16.52 32.40 7.62
N ALA A 371 -17.48 33.09 6.99
CA ALA A 371 -17.39 34.49 6.54
C ALA A 371 -16.43 34.78 5.35
N ALA A 372 -16.55 34.02 4.25
CA ALA A 372 -16.01 34.43 2.92
C ALA A 372 -17.07 34.30 1.80
N GLY A 373 -18.35 34.53 2.13
CA GLY A 373 -19.48 34.32 1.21
C GLY A 373 -20.72 35.18 1.49
N MET A 374 -20.60 36.23 2.30
CA MET A 374 -21.63 37.27 2.43
C MET A 374 -21.16 38.53 1.72
N GLY A 375 -21.15 38.47 0.39
CA GLY A 375 -21.22 39.67 -0.44
C GLY A 375 -22.68 40.03 -0.62
N VAL A 376 -23.04 41.26 -0.27
CA VAL A 376 -24.39 41.79 -0.49
C VAL A 376 -24.53 42.18 -1.95
N GLU A 377 -25.46 41.55 -2.67
CA GLU A 377 -26.07 42.13 -3.87
C GLU A 377 -27.59 42.01 -3.74
N GLU A 378 -28.25 43.17 -3.58
CA GLU A 378 -29.70 43.29 -3.70
C GLU A 378 -30.10 43.40 -5.17
N GLY A 379 -31.24 42.79 -5.53
CA GLY A 379 -31.98 43.13 -6.75
C GLY A 379 -31.80 42.17 -7.93
N GLY A 380 -32.86 41.43 -8.25
CA GLY A 380 -32.88 40.56 -9.45
C GLY A 380 -33.90 39.43 -9.38
N ALA A 381 -35.20 39.77 -9.33
CA ALA A 381 -36.23 38.75 -9.35
C ALA A 381 -36.38 38.12 -10.74
N HIS A 382 -36.15 36.82 -10.86
CA HIS A 382 -36.83 35.94 -11.82
C HIS A 382 -36.81 34.51 -11.28
N GLY A 383 -38.00 33.90 -11.13
CA GLY A 383 -38.14 32.55 -10.58
C GLY A 383 -38.07 31.48 -11.66
N VAL A 384 -37.52 30.31 -11.29
CA VAL A 384 -37.85 29.01 -11.90
C VAL A 384 -38.03 28.00 -10.76
N GLU A 385 -39.00 27.13 -10.99
CA GLU A 385 -39.65 26.13 -10.13
C GLU A 385 -38.76 25.28 -9.20
N ASN A 386 -39.38 24.86 -8.08
CA ASN A 386 -38.87 23.76 -7.26
C ASN A 386 -39.04 22.44 -8.02
N ASP A 387 -38.11 21.49 -7.83
CA ASP A 387 -38.58 20.14 -7.52
C ASP A 387 -37.66 19.33 -6.58
N ASP A 388 -38.34 18.54 -5.75
CA ASP A 388 -37.94 17.47 -4.84
C ASP A 388 -36.73 17.54 -3.86
N ARG A 389 -37.13 17.46 -2.58
CA ARG A 389 -36.31 17.10 -1.42
C ARG A 389 -36.17 15.58 -1.31
N ALA A 390 -34.97 15.10 -0.98
CA ALA A 390 -34.81 13.95 -0.10
C ALA A 390 -33.47 14.06 0.64
N GLY A 391 -33.51 14.24 1.96
CA GLY A 391 -32.32 14.37 2.80
C GLY A 391 -32.21 13.24 3.83
N ASP A 392 -30.97 12.92 4.18
CA ASP A 392 -30.56 12.33 5.46
C ASP A 392 -29.05 12.65 5.59
N GLY A 393 -28.47 13.00 6.73
CA GLY A 393 -28.94 12.88 8.11
C GLY A 393 -27.76 12.88 9.11
N ASP A 394 -26.51 12.82 8.64
CA ASP A 394 -25.29 12.65 9.46
C ASP A 394 -24.78 13.96 10.11
N ARG A 395 -25.56 14.51 11.05
CA ARG A 395 -25.04 15.42 12.08
C ARG A 395 -24.43 14.61 13.23
N GLN A 396 -23.26 14.01 13.01
CA GLN A 396 -22.55 13.30 14.08
C GLN A 396 -21.53 14.21 14.78
N MET A 397 -21.87 14.56 16.01
CA MET A 397 -21.08 15.39 16.92
C MET A 397 -19.84 14.61 17.40
N MET A 398 -18.68 14.80 16.75
CA MET A 398 -17.43 14.29 17.30
C MET A 398 -17.00 15.15 18.49
N MET A 399 -16.89 14.51 19.66
CA MET A 399 -16.20 15.10 20.80
C MET A 399 -14.74 15.38 20.44
N VAL A 400 -14.31 16.62 20.71
CA VAL A 400 -12.90 16.98 20.78
C VAL A 400 -12.26 16.10 21.85
N TYR A 401 -11.19 15.39 21.49
CA TYR A 401 -10.34 14.68 22.47
C TYR A 401 -8.90 15.18 22.34
N SER A 402 -8.42 15.68 23.47
CA SER A 402 -7.00 15.92 23.80
C SER A 402 -6.21 14.61 23.81
#